data_AF-A0A9D6NLU4-F1
#
_entry.id   AF-A0A9D6NLU4-F1
#
_cell.length_a   1.000
_cell.length_b   1.000
_cell.length_c   1.000
_cell.angle_alpha   90.00
_cell.angle_beta   90.00
_cell.angle_gamma   90.00
#
_symmetry.space_group_name_H-M   'P 1'
#
loop_
_entity.id
_entity.type
_entity.pdbx_description
1 polymer ?
#
loop_
_entity_poly.entity_id
_entity_poly.type
_entity_poly.pdbx_seq_one_letter_code
_entity_poly.pdbx_strand_id
1 'polypeptide(L)'
;MTSEALKNIRTMRQVKTSLDLAKNQRVRTTNSLSRTEEEADYLLSLTDRRTGQLLAKETKRLAAMEASVDKSRGRVLKAREKLATTINRNRALTELRYQLQRARWDKKVPLKKEPPTGDGTLPRLELNY
;
A
#
# COMPACT_ATOMS: atom_id res chain seq x y z
N MET A 1 4.22 51.26 48.16
CA MET A 1 5.64 50.92 47.92
C MET A 1 5.72 49.99 46.71
N THR A 2 5.99 50.53 45.52
CA THR A 2 6.23 49.72 44.31
C THR A 2 7.71 49.40 44.26
N SER A 3 8.09 48.14 44.48
CA SER A 3 9.49 47.73 44.50
C SER A 3 10.14 47.90 43.12
N GLU A 4 11.28 48.60 43.06
CA GLU A 4 12.08 48.78 41.84
C GLU A 4 12.53 47.44 41.22
N ALA A 5 12.60 46.39 42.04
CA ALA A 5 12.93 45.03 41.63
C ALA A 5 12.00 44.48 40.54
N LEU A 6 10.73 44.87 40.51
CA LEU A 6 9.76 44.38 39.51
C LEU A 6 9.92 45.02 38.12
N LYS A 7 10.60 46.18 38.00
CA LYS A 7 10.86 46.82 36.69
C LYS A 7 11.87 46.05 35.84
N ASN A 8 12.73 45.25 36.47
CA ASN A 8 13.81 44.52 35.80
C ASN A 8 13.50 43.05 35.52
N ILE A 9 12.30 42.57 35.89
CA ILE A 9 11.89 41.19 35.61
C ILE A 9 11.46 41.09 34.14
N ARG A 10 12.36 40.57 33.30
CA ARG A 10 12.00 40.19 31.93
C ARG A 10 11.06 38.99 31.96
N THR A 11 9.85 39.18 31.47
CA THR A 11 8.88 38.07 31.32
C THR A 11 9.25 37.23 30.09
N MET A 12 8.89 35.94 30.07
CA MET A 12 9.11 35.03 28.93
C MET A 12 8.61 35.57 27.58
N ARG A 13 7.62 36.49 27.60
CA ARG A 13 7.12 37.20 26.40
C ARG A 13 8.07 38.26 25.84
N GLN A 14 9.04 38.72 26.63
CA GLN A 14 10.04 39.72 26.25
C GLN A 14 11.35 39.09 25.77
N VAL A 15 11.51 37.78 25.93
CA VAL A 15 12.64 37.02 25.39
C VAL A 15 12.35 36.77 23.91
N LYS A 16 13.03 37.50 23.03
CA LYS A 16 12.90 37.31 21.57
C LYS A 16 13.25 35.86 21.25
N THR A 17 12.33 35.16 20.60
CA THR A 17 12.58 33.79 20.13
C THR A 17 13.53 33.82 18.94
N SER A 18 14.19 32.70 18.64
CA SER A 18 15.05 32.57 17.44
C SER A 18 14.29 32.88 16.14
N LEU A 19 12.97 32.64 16.12
CA LEU A 19 12.09 33.02 15.02
C LEU A 19 11.90 34.54 14.88
N ASP A 20 11.78 35.26 16.00
CA ASP A 20 11.69 36.74 16.02
C ASP A 20 13.02 37.40 15.65
N LEU A 21 14.13 36.76 16.03
CA LEU A 21 15.47 37.18 15.60
C LEU A 21 15.65 36.96 14.09
N ALA A 22 15.18 35.83 13.54
CA ALA A 22 15.26 35.53 12.11
C ALA A 22 14.39 36.45 11.23
N LYS A 23 13.19 36.84 11.70
CA LYS A 23 12.35 37.83 10.97
C LYS A 23 13.01 39.21 10.90
N ASN A 24 13.79 39.58 11.90
CA ASN A 24 14.46 40.89 11.98
C ASN A 24 15.91 40.87 11.47
N GLN A 25 16.56 39.71 11.39
CA GLN A 25 17.85 39.50 10.73
C GLN A 25 17.64 39.25 9.24
N ARG A 26 17.26 40.30 8.50
CA ARG A 26 17.65 40.36 7.09
C ARG A 26 19.17 40.57 7.09
N VAL A 27 19.93 39.48 7.02
CA VAL A 27 21.39 39.51 6.95
C VAL A 27 21.78 40.25 5.67
N ARG A 28 22.11 41.54 5.83
CA ARG A 28 22.65 42.37 4.77
C ARG A 28 24.06 41.88 4.45
N THR A 29 24.19 41.02 3.45
CA THR A 29 25.48 40.73 2.84
C THR A 29 25.88 41.91 1.95
N THR A 30 27.18 42.10 1.68
CA THR A 30 27.67 43.20 0.82
C THR A 30 27.04 43.21 -0.58
N ASN A 31 26.53 42.07 -1.08
CA ASN A 31 25.74 41.96 -2.31
C ASN A 31 24.27 42.40 -2.21
N SER A 32 23.74 42.60 -1.00
CA SER A 32 22.35 43.05 -0.77
C SER A 32 22.21 44.57 -0.68
N LEU A 33 23.32 45.30 -0.61
CA LEU A 33 23.34 46.77 -0.56
C LEU A 33 23.22 47.42 -1.94
N SER A 34 23.42 46.66 -3.02
CA SER A 34 23.47 47.14 -4.41
C SER A 34 22.31 46.65 -5.30
N ARG A 35 21.35 45.90 -4.76
CA ARG A 35 20.20 45.43 -5.53
C ARG A 35 19.07 46.44 -5.49
N THR A 36 18.51 46.76 -6.64
CA THR A 36 17.26 47.52 -6.74
C THR A 36 16.09 46.65 -6.26
N GLU A 37 15.00 47.27 -5.81
CA GLU A 37 13.78 46.56 -5.41
C GLU A 37 13.25 45.68 -6.55
N GLU A 38 13.38 46.16 -7.80
CA GLU A 38 13.03 45.42 -9.03
C GLU A 38 13.84 44.11 -9.22
N GLU A 39 15.13 44.13 -8.91
CA GLU A 39 15.99 42.92 -8.98
C GLU A 39 15.62 41.89 -7.90
N ALA A 40 15.22 42.36 -6.72
CA ALA A 40 14.77 41.50 -5.64
C ALA A 40 13.43 40.83 -6.00
N ASP A 41 12.47 41.58 -6.54
CA ASP A 41 11.17 41.08 -6.98
C ASP A 41 11.29 40.11 -8.16
N TYR A 42 12.20 40.40 -9.11
CA TYR A 42 12.49 39.49 -10.21
C TYR A 42 13.01 38.14 -9.72
N LEU A 43 13.94 38.12 -8.75
CA LEU A 43 14.48 36.88 -8.19
C LEU A 43 13.42 36.08 -7.41
N LEU A 44 12.54 36.76 -6.67
CA LEU A 44 11.39 36.17 -6.00
C LEU A 44 10.43 35.51 -7.01
N SER A 45 10.10 36.21 -8.09
CA SER A 45 9.26 35.66 -9.16
C SER A 45 9.89 34.43 -9.83
N LEU A 46 11.22 34.39 -9.92
CA LEU A 46 11.97 33.29 -10.51
C LEU A 46 11.98 32.07 -9.58
N THR A 47 12.06 32.29 -8.27
CA THR A 47 11.91 31.22 -7.27
C THR A 47 10.49 30.65 -7.29
N ASP A 48 9.46 31.48 -7.39
CA ASP A 48 8.06 31.05 -7.44
C ASP A 48 7.73 30.26 -8.72
N ARG A 49 8.33 30.64 -9.85
CA ARG A 49 8.23 29.84 -11.08
C ARG A 49 8.89 28.47 -10.93
N ARG A 50 10.06 28.40 -10.30
CA ARG A 50 10.77 27.12 -10.07
C ARG A 50 10.00 26.21 -9.12
N THR A 51 9.45 26.75 -8.03
CA THR A 51 8.61 25.98 -7.10
C THR A 51 7.33 25.50 -7.79
N GLY A 52 6.67 26.34 -8.60
CA GLY A 52 5.52 25.94 -9.42
C GLY A 52 5.81 24.80 -10.39
N GLN A 53 6.98 24.83 -11.05
CA GLN A 53 7.43 23.73 -11.92
C GLN A 53 7.70 22.43 -11.16
N LEU A 54 8.30 22.52 -9.97
CA LEU A 54 8.54 21.35 -9.11
C LEU A 54 7.22 20.75 -8.64
N LEU A 55 6.26 21.58 -8.20
CA LEU A 55 4.93 21.12 -7.82
C LEU A 55 4.22 20.45 -8.99
N ALA A 56 4.27 21.03 -10.19
CA ALA A 56 3.66 20.41 -11.38
C ALA A 56 4.32 19.08 -11.79
N LYS A 57 5.61 18.88 -11.50
CA LYS A 57 6.29 17.60 -11.72
C LYS A 57 5.86 16.57 -10.67
N GLU A 58 5.80 16.95 -9.41
CA GLU A 58 5.39 16.05 -8.32
C GLU A 58 3.91 15.66 -8.44
N THR A 59 3.01 16.57 -8.84
CA THR A 59 1.59 16.22 -9.07
C THR A 59 1.44 15.18 -10.19
N LYS A 60 2.18 15.34 -11.29
CA LYS A 60 2.19 14.34 -12.38
C LYS A 60 2.76 13.00 -11.90
N ARG A 61 3.80 13.02 -11.07
CA ARG A 61 4.41 11.82 -10.50
C ARG A 61 3.43 11.07 -9.60
N LEU A 62 2.74 11.79 -8.71
CA LEU A 62 1.73 11.22 -7.82
C LEU A 62 0.56 10.63 -8.61
N ALA A 63 0.05 11.35 -9.61
CA ALA A 63 -1.01 10.83 -10.48
C ALA A 63 -0.60 9.53 -11.20
N ALA A 64 0.65 9.44 -11.67
CA ALA A 64 1.16 8.21 -12.29
C ALA A 64 1.28 7.06 -11.28
N MET A 65 1.67 7.34 -10.04
CA MET A 65 1.71 6.35 -8.96
C MET A 65 0.32 5.84 -8.61
N GLU A 66 -0.66 6.74 -8.46
CA GLU A 66 -2.07 6.37 -8.20
C GLU A 66 -2.63 5.47 -9.30
N ALA A 67 -2.43 5.84 -10.56
CA ALA A 67 -2.85 5.02 -11.70
C ALA A 67 -2.22 3.62 -11.70
N SER A 68 -0.95 3.51 -11.28
CA SER A 68 -0.26 2.23 -11.12
C SER A 68 -0.87 1.38 -10.00
N VAL A 69 -1.16 2.01 -8.86
CA VAL A 69 -1.83 1.38 -7.71
C VAL A 69 -3.21 0.86 -8.14
N ASP A 70 -4.02 1.64 -8.83
CA ASP A 70 -5.34 1.21 -9.25
C ASP A 70 -5.29 0.06 -10.27
N LYS A 71 -4.32 0.09 -11.18
CA LYS A 71 -4.04 -1.05 -12.08
C LYS A 71 -3.68 -2.32 -11.31
N SER A 72 -2.86 -2.20 -10.27
CA SER A 72 -2.49 -3.33 -9.41
C SER A 72 -3.70 -3.88 -8.64
N ARG A 73 -4.54 -3.01 -8.08
CA ARG A 73 -5.78 -3.37 -7.38
C ARG A 73 -6.71 -4.14 -8.31
N GLY A 74 -6.90 -3.65 -9.54
CA GLY A 74 -7.71 -4.33 -10.56
C GLY A 74 -7.20 -5.73 -10.90
N ARG A 75 -5.87 -5.95 -10.95
CA ARG A 75 -5.28 -7.28 -11.15
C ARG A 75 -5.55 -8.21 -9.97
N VAL A 76 -5.43 -7.72 -8.74
CA VAL A 76 -5.69 -8.49 -7.52
C VAL A 76 -7.17 -8.91 -7.46
N LEU A 77 -8.10 -8.02 -7.80
CA LEU A 77 -9.53 -8.35 -7.84
C LEU A 77 -9.82 -9.46 -8.86
N LYS A 78 -9.32 -9.33 -10.09
CA LYS A 78 -9.46 -10.39 -11.12
C LYS A 78 -8.86 -11.73 -10.69
N ALA A 79 -7.73 -11.71 -9.99
CA ALA A 79 -7.13 -12.93 -9.45
C ALA A 79 -8.00 -13.56 -8.36
N ARG A 80 -8.59 -12.75 -7.46
CA ARG A 80 -9.53 -13.20 -6.43
C ARG A 80 -10.78 -13.83 -7.03
N GLU A 81 -11.35 -13.23 -8.08
CA GLU A 81 -12.51 -13.79 -8.79
C GLU A 81 -12.20 -15.17 -9.40
N LYS A 82 -11.04 -15.31 -10.06
CA LYS A 82 -10.59 -16.60 -10.60
C LYS A 82 -10.38 -17.65 -9.51
N LEU A 83 -9.81 -17.24 -8.37
CA LEU A 83 -9.63 -18.12 -7.23
C LEU A 83 -10.99 -18.57 -6.65
N ALA A 84 -11.94 -17.63 -6.50
CA ALA A 84 -13.28 -17.93 -6.00
C ALA A 84 -14.03 -18.93 -6.89
N THR A 85 -13.97 -18.75 -8.22
CA THR A 85 -14.57 -19.71 -9.15
C THR A 85 -13.94 -21.10 -9.05
N THR A 86 -12.62 -21.17 -8.89
CA THR A 86 -11.89 -22.43 -8.70
C THR A 86 -12.27 -23.12 -7.38
N ILE A 87 -12.35 -22.36 -6.28
CA ILE A 87 -12.78 -22.87 -4.97
C ILE A 87 -14.21 -23.45 -5.06
N ASN A 88 -15.13 -22.73 -5.71
CA ASN A 88 -16.51 -23.18 -5.85
C ASN A 88 -16.60 -24.47 -6.68
N ARG A 89 -15.83 -24.58 -7.77
CA ARG A 89 -15.73 -25.82 -8.55
C ARG A 89 -15.19 -26.98 -7.71
N ASN A 90 -14.14 -26.74 -6.94
CA ASN A 90 -13.55 -27.76 -6.06
C ASN A 90 -14.53 -28.21 -4.96
N ARG A 91 -15.32 -27.28 -4.40
CA ARG A 91 -16.39 -27.62 -3.45
C ARG A 91 -17.43 -28.53 -4.08
N ALA A 92 -17.94 -28.18 -5.26
CA ALA A 92 -18.90 -29.03 -5.99
C ALA A 92 -18.33 -30.42 -6.31
N LEU A 93 -17.07 -30.51 -6.75
CA LEU A 93 -16.40 -31.80 -6.97
C LEU A 93 -16.27 -32.62 -5.68
N THR A 94 -15.99 -31.96 -4.55
CA THR A 94 -15.89 -32.60 -3.25
C THR A 94 -17.23 -33.16 -2.80
N GLU A 95 -18.31 -32.40 -2.97
CA GLU A 95 -19.68 -32.85 -2.69
C GLU A 95 -20.06 -34.05 -3.56
N LEU A 96 -19.81 -33.99 -4.87
CA LEU A 96 -20.04 -35.10 -5.79
C LEU A 96 -19.25 -36.35 -5.40
N ARG A 97 -17.98 -36.18 -5.00
CA ARG A 97 -17.16 -37.29 -4.51
C ARG A 97 -17.79 -37.95 -3.29
N TYR A 98 -18.26 -37.16 -2.32
CA TYR A 98 -18.93 -37.70 -1.14
C TYR A 98 -20.24 -38.41 -1.50
N GLN A 99 -21.04 -37.85 -2.40
CA GLN A 99 -22.27 -38.49 -2.89
C GLN A 99 -21.99 -39.84 -3.56
N LEU A 100 -20.98 -39.91 -4.43
CA LEU A 100 -20.59 -41.15 -5.12
C LEU A 100 -20.03 -42.19 -4.15
N GLN A 101 -19.21 -41.78 -3.18
CA GLN A 101 -18.68 -42.67 -2.14
C GLN A 101 -19.82 -43.25 -1.29
N ARG A 102 -20.78 -42.41 -0.88
CA ARG A 102 -21.95 -42.84 -0.13
C ARG A 102 -22.81 -43.81 -0.94
N ALA A 103 -23.11 -43.48 -2.20
CA ALA A 103 -23.86 -44.37 -3.09
C ALA A 103 -23.15 -45.71 -3.33
N ARG A 104 -21.81 -45.73 -3.37
CA ARG A 104 -21.01 -46.97 -3.45
C ARG A 104 -21.05 -47.79 -2.16
N TRP A 105 -21.12 -47.16 -0.99
CA TRP A 105 -21.24 -47.88 0.28
C TRP A 105 -22.66 -48.39 0.53
N ASP A 106 -23.68 -47.61 0.15
CA ASP A 106 -25.09 -48.00 0.27
C ASP A 106 -25.43 -49.13 -0.72
N LYS A 107 -24.83 -49.12 -1.93
CA LYS A 107 -24.76 -50.31 -2.79
C LYS A 107 -23.72 -51.26 -2.22
N LYS A 108 -24.11 -52.14 -1.28
CA LYS A 108 -23.31 -53.33 -0.93
C LYS A 108 -23.07 -54.15 -2.21
N VAL A 109 -22.02 -53.83 -2.96
CA VAL A 109 -21.50 -54.71 -4.00
C VAL A 109 -20.86 -55.86 -3.24
N PRO A 110 -21.39 -57.10 -3.32
CA PRO A 110 -20.67 -58.23 -2.79
C PRO A 110 -19.34 -58.28 -3.54
N LEU A 111 -18.25 -57.97 -2.84
CA LEU A 111 -16.91 -58.28 -3.31
C LEU A 111 -16.93 -59.79 -3.57
N LYS A 112 -16.94 -60.21 -4.84
CA LYS A 112 -16.56 -61.57 -5.19
C LYS A 112 -15.11 -61.69 -4.75
N LYS A 113 -14.90 -62.20 -3.54
CA LYS A 113 -13.60 -62.70 -3.10
C LYS A 113 -13.39 -63.96 -3.94
N GLU A 114 -12.72 -63.83 -5.07
CA GLU A 114 -12.11 -65.02 -5.65
C GLU A 114 -11.11 -65.56 -4.61
N PRO A 115 -11.13 -66.87 -4.31
CA PRO A 115 -10.17 -67.43 -3.40
C PRO A 115 -8.76 -67.15 -3.94
N PRO A 116 -7.79 -66.82 -3.09
CA PRO A 116 -6.42 -66.60 -3.53
C PRO A 116 -5.94 -67.87 -4.24
N THR A 117 -5.62 -67.77 -5.52
CA THR A 117 -4.85 -68.80 -6.22
C THR A 117 -3.54 -68.98 -5.46
N GLY A 118 -3.16 -70.23 -5.24
CA GLY A 118 -2.09 -70.65 -4.31
C GLY A 118 -0.67 -70.14 -4.60
N ASP A 119 -0.50 -69.20 -5.53
CA ASP A 119 0.80 -68.73 -6.01
C ASP A 119 1.15 -67.30 -5.53
N GLY A 120 0.37 -66.72 -4.60
CA GLY A 120 0.74 -65.46 -3.93
C GLY A 120 0.68 -64.20 -4.80
N THR A 121 0.20 -64.32 -6.04
CA THR A 121 0.01 -63.18 -6.95
C THR A 121 -1.29 -62.46 -6.59
N LEU A 122 -1.19 -61.19 -6.18
CA LEU A 122 -2.37 -60.36 -5.89
C LEU A 122 -3.25 -60.22 -7.14
N PRO A 123 -4.58 -60.35 -7.01
CA PRO A 123 -5.49 -60.22 -8.15
C PRO A 123 -5.38 -58.82 -8.75
N ARG A 124 -5.07 -58.76 -10.04
CA ARG A 124 -5.05 -57.53 -10.82
C ARG A 124 -6.48 -57.02 -10.88
N LEU A 125 -6.74 -55.89 -10.20
CA LEU A 125 -8.01 -55.17 -10.29
C LEU A 125 -8.10 -54.54 -11.69
N GLU A 126 -8.56 -55.32 -12.67
CA GLU A 126 -8.96 -54.76 -13.96
C GLU A 126 -10.32 -54.06 -13.77
N LEU A 127 -10.27 -52.73 -13.72
CA LEU A 127 -11.45 -51.88 -13.86
C LEU A 127 -11.87 -51.95 -15.33
N ASN A 128 -12.92 -52.74 -15.61
CA ASN A 128 -13.57 -52.71 -16.91
C ASN A 128 -14.23 -51.34 -17.09
N TYR A 129 -13.81 -50.60 -18.12
CA TYR A 129 -14.41 -49.35 -18.59
C TYR A 129 -15.76 -49.61 -19.26
#